data_AF-A0A5D0TXV1-F1
#
_entry.id   AF-A0A5D0TXV1-F1
#
_cell.length_a   1.000
_cell.length_b   1.000
_cell.length_c   1.000
_cell.angle_alpha   90.00
_cell.angle_beta   90.00
_cell.angle_gamma   90.00
#
_symmetry.space_group_name_H-M   'P 1'
#
loop_
_entity.id
_entity.type
_entity.pdbx_description
1 polymer ?
#
loop_
_entity_poly.entity_id
_entity_poly.type
_entity_poly.pdbx_seq_one_letter_code
_entity_poly.pdbx_strand_id
1 'polypeptide(L)'
;MARGSTAEYRLVVRARIVLAAAGGATNTANAALHGVHVDTVRKWRRRFWAHRLAGLADADRPGRPSTFTAVQQVQVKALACELPADRGVPLSRWSAADLAGEAVTAGIVADISASTVARWLAADAIKPWRHRSWIFPRDPDFATKADVVLDLYSRIWQGRPLADDEFVISADEKTSIQARCRCHPTLPPGRSRLMRVEHEYDRGGALAYLAALDVHCGKVHGRCEPTTGIAPFARLVEQVMTREPYASASRVFWIVDNGSSHRGQASIDRMAAAWPTATIVHTPLHASWLNQVEIYFSVVQRKVVTPNDFHDLADIENRLDAFHDHYNLAARPFNWRYTKKDLDATLKRLATHAPVPTAV
;
A
#
# COMPACT_ATOMS: atom_id res chain seq x y z
N MET A 1 -33.83 -7.90 -23.69
CA MET A 1 -34.28 -6.53 -23.31
C MET A 1 -35.79 -6.40 -23.21
N ALA A 2 -36.59 -6.62 -24.26
CA ALA A 2 -38.05 -6.37 -24.24
C ALA A 2 -38.93 -7.31 -23.36
N ARG A 3 -38.38 -8.47 -22.95
CA ARG A 3 -39.02 -9.45 -22.04
C ARG A 3 -38.33 -9.54 -20.67
N GLY A 4 -37.37 -8.66 -20.38
CA GLY A 4 -36.64 -8.69 -19.12
C GLY A 4 -37.47 -8.12 -17.97
N SER A 5 -37.56 -8.83 -16.85
CA SER A 5 -38.25 -8.40 -15.62
C SER A 5 -37.40 -7.47 -14.74
N THR A 6 -36.09 -7.39 -15.00
CA THR A 6 -35.11 -6.62 -14.22
C THR A 6 -34.60 -5.37 -14.94
N ALA A 7 -35.05 -5.10 -16.17
CA ALA A 7 -34.65 -3.93 -16.94
C ALA A 7 -35.54 -2.71 -16.62
N GLU A 8 -34.97 -1.50 -16.67
CA GLU A 8 -35.74 -0.28 -16.45
C GLU A 8 -36.97 -0.23 -17.37
N TYR A 9 -38.15 -0.04 -16.80
CA TYR A 9 -39.44 -0.09 -17.51
C TYR A 9 -39.45 0.79 -18.78
N ARG A 10 -38.83 1.97 -18.71
CA ARG A 10 -38.71 2.89 -19.86
C ARG A 10 -37.95 2.30 -21.03
N LEU A 11 -36.87 1.55 -20.77
CA LEU A 11 -36.08 0.89 -21.79
C LEU A 11 -36.82 -0.32 -22.40
N VAL A 12 -37.59 -1.03 -21.58
CA VAL A 12 -38.48 -2.12 -22.03
C VAL A 12 -39.55 -1.60 -22.98
N VAL A 13 -40.21 -0.48 -22.65
CA VAL A 13 -41.20 0.16 -23.51
C VAL A 13 -40.59 0.58 -24.85
N ARG A 14 -39.39 1.19 -24.84
CA ARG A 14 -38.65 1.58 -26.06
C ARG A 14 -38.32 0.39 -26.95
N ALA A 15 -37.86 -0.72 -26.36
CA ALA A 15 -37.56 -1.94 -27.10
C ALA A 15 -38.84 -2.58 -27.68
N ARG A 16 -39.96 -2.56 -26.95
CA ARG A 16 -41.26 -3.07 -27.43
C ARG A 16 -41.80 -2.24 -28.59
N ILE A 17 -41.66 -0.91 -28.54
CA ILE A 17 -41.99 -0.01 -29.66
C ILE A 17 -41.25 -0.44 -30.94
N VAL A 18 -39.96 -0.72 -30.84
CA VAL A 18 -39.15 -1.14 -31.99
C VAL A 18 -39.58 -2.53 -32.51
N LEU A 19 -39.83 -3.48 -31.62
CA LEU A 19 -40.26 -4.84 -32.00
C LEU A 19 -41.66 -4.84 -32.63
N ALA A 20 -42.60 -4.08 -32.09
CA ALA A 20 -43.93 -3.94 -32.66
C ALA A 20 -43.87 -3.30 -34.06
N ALA A 21 -42.99 -2.32 -34.26
CA ALA A 21 -42.75 -1.73 -35.58
C ALA A 21 -42.12 -2.72 -36.57
N ALA A 22 -41.20 -3.59 -36.11
CA ALA A 22 -40.63 -4.65 -36.94
C ALA A 22 -41.68 -5.72 -37.32
N GLY A 23 -42.66 -5.97 -36.45
CA GLY A 23 -43.83 -6.81 -36.72
C GLY A 23 -44.93 -6.16 -37.56
N GLY A 24 -44.66 -5.00 -38.18
CA GLY A 24 -45.61 -4.33 -39.09
C GLY A 24 -46.61 -3.37 -38.44
N ALA A 25 -46.53 -3.12 -37.12
CA ALA A 25 -47.46 -2.21 -36.47
C ALA A 25 -47.28 -0.76 -36.96
N THR A 26 -48.40 -0.11 -37.31
CA THR A 26 -48.43 1.33 -37.61
C THR A 26 -48.08 2.16 -36.38
N ASN A 27 -47.63 3.41 -36.57
CA ASN A 27 -47.26 4.27 -35.43
C ASN A 27 -48.43 4.51 -34.47
N THR A 28 -49.67 4.59 -34.98
CA THR A 28 -50.89 4.77 -34.18
C THR A 28 -51.25 3.53 -33.39
N ALA A 29 -51.20 2.34 -34.01
CA ALA A 29 -51.45 1.07 -33.31
C ALA A 29 -50.40 0.79 -32.23
N ASN A 30 -49.13 1.07 -32.52
CA ASN A 30 -48.01 0.92 -31.59
C ASN A 30 -48.11 1.88 -30.40
N ALA A 31 -48.54 3.12 -30.64
CA ALA A 31 -48.80 4.12 -29.61
C ALA A 31 -49.92 3.69 -28.65
N ALA A 32 -51.04 3.21 -29.20
CA ALA A 32 -52.15 2.67 -28.40
C ALA A 32 -51.75 1.43 -27.59
N LEU A 33 -50.99 0.51 -28.20
CA LEU A 33 -50.52 -0.73 -27.56
C LEU A 33 -49.62 -0.49 -26.33
N HIS A 34 -48.87 0.62 -26.32
CA HIS A 34 -47.91 0.93 -25.27
C HIS A 34 -48.29 2.12 -24.40
N GLY A 35 -49.49 2.70 -24.61
CA GLY A 35 -49.98 3.84 -23.82
C GLY A 35 -49.09 5.08 -23.94
N VAL A 36 -48.53 5.35 -25.11
CA VAL A 36 -47.63 6.49 -25.37
C VAL A 36 -48.12 7.34 -26.53
N HIS A 37 -47.66 8.58 -26.62
CA HIS A 37 -47.97 9.45 -27.76
C HIS A 37 -47.33 8.93 -29.07
N VAL A 38 -47.98 9.16 -30.20
CA VAL A 38 -47.50 8.74 -31.55
C VAL A 38 -46.11 9.31 -31.85
N ASP A 39 -45.80 10.52 -31.39
CA ASP A 39 -44.48 11.12 -31.58
C ASP A 39 -43.38 10.45 -30.74
N THR A 40 -43.73 9.85 -29.61
CA THR A 40 -42.80 9.02 -28.82
C THR A 40 -42.40 7.78 -29.62
N VAL A 41 -43.37 7.13 -30.28
CA VAL A 41 -43.11 6.00 -31.19
C VAL A 41 -42.22 6.43 -32.36
N ARG A 42 -42.55 7.54 -33.02
CA ARG A 42 -41.73 8.11 -34.12
C ARG A 42 -40.30 8.40 -33.67
N LYS A 43 -40.11 9.04 -32.51
CA LYS A 43 -38.81 9.39 -31.93
C LYS A 43 -37.95 8.14 -31.73
N TRP A 44 -38.47 7.10 -31.07
CA TRP A 44 -37.69 5.90 -30.77
C TRP A 44 -37.43 5.04 -32.00
N ARG A 45 -38.38 4.93 -32.93
CA ARG A 45 -38.14 4.28 -34.23
C ARG A 45 -37.03 4.98 -35.01
N ARG A 46 -37.06 6.32 -35.08
CA ARG A 46 -36.03 7.13 -35.77
C ARG A 46 -34.66 6.97 -35.13
N ARG A 47 -34.58 7.05 -33.79
CA ARG A 47 -33.30 6.87 -33.07
C ARG A 47 -32.76 5.45 -33.20
N PHE A 48 -33.62 4.43 -33.17
CA PHE A 48 -33.22 3.04 -33.40
C PHE A 48 -32.75 2.81 -34.84
N TRP A 49 -33.41 3.41 -35.82
CA TRP A 49 -32.96 3.36 -37.22
C TRP A 49 -31.54 3.92 -37.37
N ALA A 50 -31.28 5.09 -36.77
CA ALA A 50 -30.00 5.77 -36.88
C ALA A 50 -28.86 5.14 -36.04
N HIS A 51 -29.16 4.68 -34.82
CA HIS A 51 -28.12 4.30 -33.84
C HIS A 51 -28.33 2.89 -33.24
N ARG A 52 -29.24 2.09 -33.81
CA ARG A 52 -29.59 0.74 -33.34
C ARG A 52 -29.91 0.75 -31.84
N LEU A 53 -29.43 -0.25 -31.09
CA LEU A 53 -29.70 -0.39 -29.65
C LEU A 53 -29.20 0.80 -28.84
N ALA A 54 -28.09 1.44 -29.22
CA ALA A 54 -27.57 2.64 -28.55
C ALA A 54 -28.55 3.82 -28.64
N GLY A 55 -29.33 3.90 -29.72
CA GLY A 55 -30.37 4.92 -29.91
C GLY A 55 -31.55 4.84 -28.92
N LEU A 56 -31.68 3.74 -28.19
CA LEU A 56 -32.73 3.56 -27.17
C LEU A 56 -32.31 4.07 -25.79
N ALA A 57 -31.04 4.41 -25.60
CA ALA A 57 -30.56 5.05 -24.38
C ALA A 57 -31.05 6.51 -24.28
N ASP A 58 -31.13 7.05 -23.06
CA ASP A 58 -31.29 8.49 -22.90
C ASP A 58 -30.08 9.21 -23.48
N ALA A 59 -30.32 10.32 -24.17
CA ALA A 59 -29.23 11.23 -24.54
C ALA A 59 -28.77 11.96 -23.28
N ASP A 60 -27.50 12.34 -23.26
CA ASP A 60 -26.97 13.20 -22.21
C ASP A 60 -27.82 14.47 -22.13
N ARG A 61 -28.45 14.65 -20.98
CA ARG A 61 -29.25 15.84 -20.74
C ARG A 61 -28.28 16.95 -20.38
N PRO A 62 -28.41 18.16 -20.95
CA PRO A 62 -27.68 19.30 -20.43
C PRO A 62 -28.09 19.45 -18.96
N GLY A 63 -27.16 19.14 -18.06
CA GLY A 63 -27.38 19.30 -16.63
C GLY A 63 -27.58 20.78 -16.28
N ARG A 64 -27.76 21.06 -14.99
CA ARG A 64 -27.73 22.44 -14.50
C ARG A 64 -26.42 23.11 -14.98
N PRO A 65 -26.47 24.32 -15.57
CA PRO A 65 -25.26 25.06 -15.93
C PRO A 65 -24.32 25.14 -14.73
N SER A 66 -23.02 24.96 -14.95
CA SER A 66 -22.03 25.06 -13.88
C SER A 66 -22.03 26.48 -13.32
N THR A 67 -22.22 26.62 -12.01
CA THR A 67 -22.11 27.91 -11.31
C THR A 67 -20.66 28.40 -11.23
N PHE A 68 -19.69 27.50 -11.35
CA PHE A 68 -18.26 27.80 -11.28
C PHE A 68 -17.62 27.65 -12.65
N THR A 69 -16.72 28.58 -12.98
CA THR A 69 -15.95 28.50 -14.22
C THR A 69 -14.88 27.41 -14.12
N ALA A 70 -14.41 26.92 -15.28
CA ALA A 70 -13.30 25.98 -15.31
C ALA A 70 -12.02 26.57 -14.66
N VAL A 71 -11.80 27.87 -14.81
CA VAL A 71 -10.66 28.59 -14.19
C VAL A 71 -10.74 28.52 -12.67
N GLN A 72 -11.90 28.82 -12.08
CA GLN A 72 -12.11 28.73 -10.63
C GLN A 72 -11.87 27.30 -10.12
N GLN A 73 -12.38 26.30 -10.84
CA GLN A 73 -12.15 24.91 -10.49
C GLN A 73 -10.65 24.55 -10.47
N VAL A 74 -9.89 25.00 -11.48
CA VAL A 74 -8.45 24.75 -11.56
C VAL A 74 -7.70 25.49 -10.46
N GLN A 75 -8.06 26.74 -10.15
CA GLN A 75 -7.45 27.50 -9.06
C GLN A 75 -7.66 26.83 -7.69
N VAL A 76 -8.86 26.32 -7.41
CA VAL A 76 -9.12 25.56 -6.17
C VAL A 76 -8.32 24.25 -6.13
N LYS A 77 -8.12 23.58 -7.26
CA LYS A 77 -7.26 22.39 -7.34
C LYS A 77 -5.79 22.73 -7.13
N ALA A 78 -5.32 23.84 -7.69
CA ALA A 78 -3.96 24.33 -7.48
C ALA A 78 -3.70 24.63 -6.00
N LEU A 79 -4.65 25.32 -5.35
CA LEU A 79 -4.61 25.58 -3.91
C LEU A 79 -4.51 24.28 -3.09
N ALA A 80 -5.25 23.23 -3.48
CA ALA A 80 -5.15 21.91 -2.86
C ALA A 80 -3.77 21.24 -3.03
N CYS A 81 -2.97 21.66 -4.00
CA CYS A 81 -1.62 21.15 -4.25
C CYS A 81 -0.51 21.98 -3.57
N GLU A 82 -0.85 23.06 -2.87
CA GLU A 82 0.07 23.87 -2.08
C GLU A 82 0.07 23.42 -0.60
N LEU A 83 1.16 23.66 0.12
CA LEU A 83 1.19 23.42 1.56
C LEU A 83 0.43 24.55 2.28
N PRO A 84 -0.42 24.25 3.29
CA PRO A 84 -1.11 25.31 4.02
C PRO A 84 -0.16 26.31 4.68
N ALA A 85 1.02 25.86 5.11
CA ALA A 85 2.05 26.73 5.69
C ALA A 85 2.57 27.78 4.70
N ASP A 86 2.69 27.46 3.41
CA ASP A 86 3.12 28.41 2.36
C ASP A 86 2.10 29.53 2.15
N ARG A 87 0.87 29.31 2.61
CA ARG A 87 -0.25 30.27 2.62
C ARG A 87 -0.38 31.00 3.96
N GLY A 88 0.52 30.77 4.91
CA GLY A 88 0.43 31.33 6.27
C GLY A 88 -0.69 30.70 7.11
N VAL A 89 -1.26 29.58 6.68
CA VAL A 89 -2.33 28.88 7.39
C VAL A 89 -1.71 27.84 8.33
N PRO A 90 -2.01 27.85 9.64
CA PRO A 90 -1.37 26.98 10.63
C PRO A 90 -1.96 25.55 10.63
N LEU A 91 -2.08 24.96 9.44
CA LEU A 91 -2.56 23.59 9.23
C LEU A 91 -1.46 22.74 8.60
N SER A 92 -1.33 21.48 9.03
CA SER A 92 -0.38 20.55 8.40
C SER A 92 -0.92 19.96 7.09
N ARG A 93 -2.22 20.08 6.83
CA ARG A 93 -2.90 19.51 5.66
C ARG A 93 -4.23 20.21 5.42
N TRP A 94 -4.70 20.15 4.18
CA TRP A 94 -6.02 20.65 3.80
C TRP A 94 -7.13 19.62 3.96
N SER A 95 -8.23 19.99 4.61
CA SER A 95 -9.54 19.36 4.38
C SER A 95 -10.29 20.06 3.24
N ALA A 96 -11.37 19.44 2.74
CA ALA A 96 -12.21 20.08 1.73
C ALA A 96 -12.94 21.33 2.25
N ALA A 97 -13.19 21.41 3.57
CA ALA A 97 -13.78 22.58 4.20
C ALA A 97 -12.77 23.72 4.30
N ASP A 98 -11.53 23.41 4.70
CA ASP A 98 -10.44 24.39 4.75
C ASP A 98 -10.20 25.00 3.36
N LEU A 99 -10.17 24.18 2.31
CA LEU A 99 -10.00 24.65 0.92
C LEU A 99 -11.18 25.48 0.42
N ALA A 100 -12.40 25.17 0.85
CA ALA A 100 -13.57 25.99 0.52
C ALA A 100 -13.44 27.39 1.14
N GLY A 101 -13.09 27.45 2.43
CA GLY A 101 -12.84 28.72 3.12
C GLY A 101 -11.68 29.49 2.50
N GLU A 102 -10.56 28.82 2.24
CA GLU A 102 -9.38 29.44 1.66
C GLU A 102 -9.62 29.92 0.22
N ALA A 103 -10.44 29.21 -0.57
CA ALA A 103 -10.82 29.67 -1.91
C ALA A 103 -11.64 30.98 -1.87
N VAL A 104 -12.45 31.17 -0.82
CA VAL A 104 -13.19 32.42 -0.58
C VAL A 104 -12.24 33.51 -0.10
N THR A 105 -11.39 33.23 0.89
CA THR A 105 -10.37 34.17 1.40
C THR A 105 -9.44 34.66 0.29
N ALA A 106 -9.05 33.77 -0.63
CA ALA A 106 -8.20 34.06 -1.78
C ALA A 106 -8.92 34.82 -2.91
N GLY A 107 -10.23 35.06 -2.79
CA GLY A 107 -11.04 35.74 -3.81
C GLY A 107 -11.25 34.93 -5.09
N ILE A 108 -11.00 33.61 -5.08
CA ILE A 108 -11.19 32.73 -6.24
C ILE A 108 -12.70 32.59 -6.54
N VAL A 109 -13.49 32.45 -5.48
CA VAL A 109 -14.95 32.32 -5.52
C VAL A 109 -15.58 33.16 -4.43
N ALA A 110 -16.83 33.62 -4.63
CA ALA A 110 -17.58 34.33 -3.59
C ALA A 110 -18.11 33.37 -2.51
N ASP A 111 -18.54 32.17 -2.93
CA ASP A 111 -18.99 31.10 -2.04
C ASP A 111 -18.80 29.75 -2.74
N ILE A 112 -18.45 28.72 -1.96
CA ILE A 112 -18.36 27.34 -2.46
C ILE A 112 -18.57 26.35 -1.32
N SER A 113 -19.30 25.26 -1.59
CA SER A 113 -19.46 24.19 -0.62
C SER A 113 -18.24 23.27 -0.58
N ALA A 114 -17.88 22.80 0.61
CA ALA A 114 -16.86 21.77 0.81
C ALA A 114 -17.15 20.48 0.00
N SER A 115 -18.43 20.14 -0.20
CA SER A 115 -18.85 19.01 -1.04
C SER A 115 -18.52 19.20 -2.52
N THR A 116 -18.57 20.43 -3.02
CA THR A 116 -18.17 20.76 -4.40
C THR A 116 -16.67 20.64 -4.56
N VAL A 117 -15.89 21.18 -3.61
CA VAL A 117 -14.42 21.01 -3.57
C VAL A 117 -14.05 19.53 -3.52
N ALA A 118 -14.64 18.75 -2.60
CA ALA A 118 -14.38 17.32 -2.47
C ALA A 118 -14.66 16.56 -3.77
N ARG A 119 -15.75 16.88 -4.48
CA ARG A 119 -16.07 16.29 -5.79
C ARG A 119 -15.03 16.65 -6.85
N TRP A 120 -14.56 17.90 -6.89
CA TRP A 120 -13.52 18.33 -7.83
C TRP A 120 -12.19 17.63 -7.58
N LEU A 121 -11.78 17.51 -6.32
CA LEU A 121 -10.55 16.80 -5.95
C LEU A 121 -10.66 15.30 -6.25
N ALA A 122 -11.82 14.69 -5.98
CA ALA A 122 -12.06 13.29 -6.26
C ALA A 122 -12.01 12.97 -7.77
N ALA A 123 -12.53 13.87 -8.62
CA ALA A 123 -12.49 13.72 -10.08
C ALA A 123 -11.05 13.64 -10.63
N ASP A 124 -10.11 14.30 -9.96
CA ASP A 124 -8.69 14.36 -10.36
C ASP A 124 -7.78 13.52 -9.45
N ALA A 125 -8.37 12.70 -8.58
CA ALA A 125 -7.67 11.89 -7.58
C ALA A 125 -6.72 12.68 -6.63
N ILE A 126 -6.96 13.97 -6.44
CA ILE A 126 -6.20 14.84 -5.52
C ILE A 126 -6.68 14.59 -4.08
N LYS A 127 -5.76 14.35 -3.15
CA LYS A 127 -6.05 13.98 -1.75
C LYS A 127 -5.13 14.72 -0.78
N PRO A 128 -5.29 16.03 -0.60
CA PRO A 128 -4.33 16.86 0.14
C PRO A 128 -4.30 16.57 1.65
N TRP A 129 -5.28 15.86 2.18
CA TRP A 129 -5.29 15.35 3.56
C TRP A 129 -4.46 14.08 3.77
N ARG A 130 -3.94 13.48 2.70
CA ARG A 130 -3.06 12.30 2.75
C ARG A 130 -1.62 12.72 2.57
N HIS A 131 -0.74 12.11 3.35
CA HIS A 131 0.70 12.22 3.18
C HIS A 131 1.31 10.82 3.13
N ARG A 132 2.52 10.74 2.61
CA ARG A 132 3.40 9.57 2.71
C ARG A 132 4.80 10.08 2.96
N SER A 133 5.55 9.38 3.80
CA SER A 133 6.99 9.60 3.90
C SER A 133 7.63 9.24 2.56
N TRP A 134 8.60 10.05 2.14
CA TRP A 134 9.38 9.85 0.93
C TRP A 134 10.86 10.01 1.28
N ILE A 135 11.71 9.11 0.79
CA ILE A 135 13.15 9.11 1.06
C ILE A 135 13.89 9.37 -0.26
N PHE A 136 14.84 10.29 -0.23
CA PHE A 136 15.81 10.46 -1.31
C PHE A 136 17.04 9.57 -1.02
N PRO A 137 17.49 8.75 -1.98
CA PRO A 137 18.78 8.07 -1.88
C PRO A 137 19.90 9.07 -1.60
N ARG A 138 20.64 8.85 -0.51
CA ARG A 138 21.82 9.65 -0.13
C ARG A 138 23.11 8.84 -0.16
N ASP A 139 23.01 7.52 -0.32
CA ASP A 139 24.16 6.64 -0.46
C ASP A 139 24.80 6.87 -1.84
N PRO A 140 26.08 7.26 -1.93
CA PRO A 140 26.77 7.39 -3.22
C PRO A 140 26.72 6.11 -4.05
N ASP A 141 26.72 4.95 -3.37
CA ASP A 141 26.72 3.62 -4.00
C ASP A 141 25.32 3.00 -4.01
N PHE A 142 24.26 3.81 -3.91
CA PHE A 142 22.89 3.32 -3.75
C PHE A 142 22.51 2.30 -4.82
N ALA A 143 22.73 2.64 -6.09
CA ALA A 143 22.36 1.78 -7.21
C ALA A 143 23.12 0.46 -7.16
N THR A 144 24.44 0.52 -6.99
CA THR A 144 25.33 -0.65 -6.92
C THR A 144 24.94 -1.60 -5.78
N LYS A 145 24.70 -1.08 -4.57
CA LYS A 145 24.30 -1.91 -3.42
C LYS A 145 22.90 -2.51 -3.60
N ALA A 146 21.95 -1.71 -4.10
CA ALA A 146 20.60 -2.20 -4.37
C ALA A 146 20.60 -3.28 -5.45
N ASP A 147 21.45 -3.14 -6.48
CA ASP A 147 21.59 -4.09 -7.57
C ASP A 147 21.99 -5.49 -7.07
N VAL A 148 22.97 -5.55 -6.16
CA VAL A 148 23.43 -6.80 -5.53
C VAL A 148 22.31 -7.48 -4.72
N VAL A 149 21.55 -6.71 -3.94
CA VAL A 149 20.41 -7.25 -3.16
C VAL A 149 19.33 -7.81 -4.10
N LEU A 150 19.03 -7.10 -5.19
CA LEU A 150 18.05 -7.53 -6.19
C LEU A 150 18.50 -8.76 -6.99
N ASP A 151 19.80 -8.88 -7.26
CA ASP A 151 20.39 -10.09 -7.84
C ASP A 151 20.20 -11.29 -6.92
N LEU A 152 20.51 -11.15 -5.63
CA LEU A 152 20.32 -12.23 -4.66
C LEU A 152 18.85 -12.66 -4.57
N TYR A 153 17.91 -11.71 -4.55
CA TYR A 153 16.48 -12.03 -4.61
C TYR A 153 16.07 -12.75 -5.90
N SER A 154 16.83 -12.57 -6.98
CA SER A 154 16.66 -13.27 -8.25
C SER A 154 17.51 -14.55 -8.38
N ARG A 155 18.12 -15.02 -7.28
CA ARG A 155 19.09 -16.13 -7.23
C ARG A 155 20.29 -15.94 -8.15
N ILE A 156 20.86 -14.74 -8.15
CA ILE A 156 22.08 -14.39 -8.88
C ILE A 156 23.11 -13.82 -7.91
N TRP A 157 24.38 -14.17 -8.09
CA TRP A 157 25.51 -13.54 -7.41
C TRP A 157 26.67 -13.35 -8.39
N GLN A 158 27.16 -12.11 -8.51
CA GLN A 158 28.26 -11.76 -9.42
C GLN A 158 28.04 -12.28 -10.86
N GLY A 159 26.79 -12.16 -11.34
CA GLY A 159 26.39 -12.58 -12.68
C GLY A 159 26.22 -14.10 -12.89
N ARG A 160 26.31 -14.91 -11.83
CA ARG A 160 26.11 -16.37 -11.89
C ARG A 160 24.87 -16.77 -11.09
N PRO A 161 24.08 -17.76 -11.55
CA PRO A 161 23.01 -18.33 -10.73
C PRO A 161 23.56 -18.91 -9.43
N LEU A 162 22.80 -18.76 -8.34
CA LEU A 162 23.09 -19.44 -7.08
C LEU A 162 22.93 -20.96 -7.25
N ALA A 163 23.81 -21.73 -6.60
CA ALA A 163 23.65 -23.17 -6.49
C ALA A 163 22.50 -23.52 -5.51
N ASP A 164 22.07 -24.78 -5.51
CA ASP A 164 20.94 -25.24 -4.68
C ASP A 164 21.27 -25.29 -3.18
N ASP A 165 22.55 -25.32 -2.83
CA ASP A 165 23.09 -25.27 -1.46
C ASP A 165 23.55 -23.85 -1.06
N GLU A 166 23.17 -22.83 -1.82
CA GLU A 166 23.39 -21.42 -1.50
C GLU A 166 22.09 -20.73 -1.10
N PHE A 167 22.07 -20.14 0.09
CA PHE A 167 20.86 -19.58 0.70
C PHE A 167 20.95 -18.08 0.87
N VAL A 168 19.80 -17.41 0.83
CA VAL A 168 19.69 -15.96 1.04
C VAL A 168 18.77 -15.69 2.22
N ILE A 169 19.36 -15.18 3.28
CA ILE A 169 18.70 -14.75 4.52
C ILE A 169 18.58 -13.23 4.52
N SER A 170 17.38 -12.72 4.73
CA SER A 170 17.09 -11.32 5.00
C SER A 170 16.83 -11.17 6.49
N ALA A 171 17.66 -10.40 7.20
CA ALA A 171 17.62 -10.32 8.66
C ALA A 171 17.66 -8.88 9.16
N ASP A 172 16.96 -8.64 10.27
CA ASP A 172 16.90 -7.35 10.96
C ASP A 172 16.28 -7.51 12.37
N GLU A 173 16.14 -6.40 13.10
CA GLU A 173 15.55 -6.34 14.43
C GLU A 173 14.32 -5.43 14.52
N LYS A 174 13.19 -5.97 14.97
CA LYS A 174 12.05 -5.17 15.41
C LYS A 174 12.25 -4.74 16.86
N THR A 175 12.56 -3.47 17.05
CA THR A 175 12.89 -2.91 18.37
C THR A 175 11.65 -2.52 19.17
N SER A 176 11.80 -2.51 20.50
CA SER A 176 10.84 -1.94 21.46
C SER A 176 9.40 -2.46 21.34
N ILE A 177 9.22 -3.77 21.26
CA ILE A 177 7.90 -4.42 21.39
C ILE A 177 7.48 -4.34 22.85
N GLN A 178 6.61 -3.38 23.16
CA GLN A 178 6.17 -3.08 24.53
C GLN A 178 5.05 -4.03 24.99
N ALA A 179 5.13 -4.50 26.23
CA ALA A 179 3.98 -5.06 26.93
C ALA A 179 3.10 -3.91 27.43
N ARG A 180 1.91 -3.81 26.85
CA ARG A 180 0.85 -2.90 27.30
C ARG A 180 -0.20 -3.72 28.03
N CYS A 181 -0.05 -3.78 29.34
CA CYS A 181 -0.92 -4.53 30.24
C CYS A 181 -2.21 -3.74 30.42
N ARG A 182 -3.26 -4.10 29.69
CA ARG A 182 -4.53 -3.37 29.73
C ARG A 182 -5.16 -3.50 31.10
N CYS A 183 -5.59 -2.37 31.67
CA CYS A 183 -6.20 -2.34 33.02
C CYS A 183 -7.54 -3.10 33.06
N HIS A 184 -8.18 -3.29 31.90
CA HIS A 184 -9.35 -4.15 31.73
C HIS A 184 -9.16 -5.11 30.55
N PRO A 185 -9.71 -6.35 30.65
CA PRO A 185 -9.58 -7.33 29.58
C PRO A 185 -10.15 -6.86 28.25
N THR A 186 -9.45 -7.16 27.15
CA THR A 186 -9.99 -6.97 25.80
C THR A 186 -11.28 -7.76 25.61
N LEU A 187 -12.32 -7.08 25.11
CA LEU A 187 -13.62 -7.69 24.83
C LEU A 187 -13.69 -8.14 23.37
N PRO A 188 -14.07 -9.40 23.10
CA PRO A 188 -14.20 -9.90 21.74
C PRO A 188 -15.31 -9.16 20.97
N PRO A 189 -15.23 -9.16 19.62
CA PRO A 189 -16.30 -8.61 18.79
C PRO A 189 -17.63 -9.33 19.06
N GLY A 190 -18.73 -8.64 18.81
CA GLY A 190 -20.08 -9.16 19.02
C GLY A 190 -21.08 -8.54 18.04
N ARG A 191 -22.36 -8.91 18.14
CA ARG A 191 -23.42 -8.37 17.27
C ARG A 191 -23.42 -6.84 17.34
N SER A 192 -23.18 -6.19 16.21
CA SER A 192 -23.07 -4.72 16.10
C SER A 192 -22.02 -4.08 17.03
N ARG A 193 -21.00 -4.83 17.44
CA ARG A 193 -19.93 -4.36 18.33
C ARG A 193 -18.57 -4.81 17.81
N LEU A 194 -17.69 -3.84 17.51
CA LEU A 194 -16.28 -4.11 17.25
C LEU A 194 -15.59 -4.61 18.51
N MET A 195 -14.45 -5.30 18.36
CA MET A 195 -13.54 -5.58 19.48
C MET A 195 -13.26 -4.28 20.26
N ARG A 196 -13.24 -4.37 21.59
CA ARG A 196 -12.92 -3.23 22.46
C ARG A 196 -11.65 -3.55 23.22
N VAL A 197 -10.67 -2.68 23.09
CA VAL A 197 -9.39 -2.75 23.79
C VAL A 197 -9.36 -1.55 24.72
N GLU A 198 -9.07 -1.80 26.00
CA GLU A 198 -9.01 -0.72 26.98
C GLU A 198 -7.95 0.32 26.60
N HIS A 199 -8.24 1.60 26.81
CA HIS A 199 -7.30 2.66 26.49
C HIS A 199 -6.18 2.73 27.54
N GLU A 200 -6.52 2.59 28.83
CA GLU A 200 -5.58 2.62 29.94
C GLU A 200 -4.75 1.33 30.04
N TYR A 201 -3.47 1.48 30.36
CA TYR A 201 -2.54 0.36 30.47
C TYR A 201 -1.34 0.69 31.35
N ASP A 202 -0.83 -0.35 32.01
CA ASP A 202 0.49 -0.32 32.64
C ASP A 202 1.57 -0.77 31.65
N ARG A 203 2.77 -0.22 31.81
CA ARG A 203 3.93 -0.56 30.97
C ARG A 203 4.69 -1.74 31.60
N GLY A 204 4.62 -2.91 30.97
CA GLY A 204 5.32 -4.13 31.40
C GLY A 204 6.77 -4.25 30.89
N GLY A 205 7.36 -3.19 30.35
CA GLY A 205 8.67 -3.20 29.70
C GLY A 205 8.59 -3.40 28.18
N ALA A 206 9.73 -3.73 27.56
CA ALA A 206 9.80 -4.01 26.13
C ALA A 206 10.88 -5.06 25.80
N LEU A 207 10.65 -5.81 24.72
CA LEU A 207 11.64 -6.71 24.12
C LEU A 207 12.04 -6.23 22.72
N ALA A 208 13.16 -6.76 22.22
CA ALA A 208 13.49 -6.76 20.80
C ALA A 208 13.17 -8.13 20.21
N TYR A 209 12.66 -8.14 18.98
CA TYR A 209 12.44 -9.37 18.23
C TYR A 209 13.30 -9.35 16.98
N LEU A 210 14.29 -10.23 16.93
CA LEU A 210 15.18 -10.41 15.80
C LEU A 210 14.59 -11.50 14.90
N ALA A 211 14.68 -11.31 13.59
CA ALA A 211 14.19 -12.30 12.64
C ALA A 211 15.15 -12.45 11.47
N ALA A 212 15.28 -13.69 11.01
CA ALA A 212 16.01 -14.08 9.81
C ALA A 212 15.04 -14.81 8.88
N LEU A 213 14.68 -14.17 7.76
CA LEU A 213 13.81 -14.71 6.71
C LEU A 213 14.67 -15.37 5.62
N ASP A 214 14.48 -16.65 5.37
CA ASP A 214 14.91 -17.26 4.11
C ASP A 214 14.03 -16.75 2.98
N VAL A 215 14.63 -16.01 2.06
CA VAL A 215 13.93 -15.32 0.97
C VAL A 215 13.28 -16.29 -0.01
N HIS A 216 13.89 -17.45 -0.25
CA HIS A 216 13.50 -18.36 -1.34
C HIS A 216 12.60 -19.50 -0.90
N CYS A 217 12.47 -19.76 0.40
CA CYS A 217 11.40 -20.62 0.93
C CYS A 217 10.33 -19.85 1.74
N GLY A 218 10.65 -18.63 2.18
CA GLY A 218 9.78 -17.77 2.97
C GLY A 218 9.70 -18.14 4.45
N LYS A 219 10.47 -19.13 4.91
CA LYS A 219 10.53 -19.49 6.33
C LYS A 219 11.29 -18.44 7.10
N VAL A 220 10.88 -18.21 8.34
CA VAL A 220 11.55 -17.29 9.25
C VAL A 220 12.18 -18.07 10.39
N HIS A 221 13.23 -17.52 10.98
CA HIS A 221 13.78 -17.89 12.27
C HIS A 221 13.71 -16.65 13.16
N GLY A 222 12.82 -16.69 14.16
CA GLY A 222 12.64 -15.61 15.13
C GLY A 222 13.43 -15.82 16.42
N ARG A 223 13.72 -14.73 17.12
CA ARG A 223 14.31 -14.74 18.46
C ARG A 223 13.92 -13.49 19.25
N CYS A 224 13.35 -13.68 20.44
CA CYS A 224 13.12 -12.60 21.39
C CYS A 224 14.38 -12.35 22.24
N GLU A 225 14.70 -11.09 22.47
CA GLU A 225 15.86 -10.65 23.26
C GLU A 225 15.50 -9.42 24.10
N PRO A 226 16.11 -9.22 25.28
CA PRO A 226 15.85 -8.03 26.10
C PRO A 226 16.21 -6.71 25.40
N THR A 227 17.25 -6.74 24.55
CA THR A 227 17.74 -5.57 23.81
C THR A 227 18.26 -5.99 22.43
N THR A 228 18.43 -5.01 21.54
CA THR A 228 19.20 -5.18 20.30
C THR A 228 20.69 -5.08 20.55
N GLY A 229 21.49 -5.60 19.63
CA GLY A 229 22.93 -5.39 19.63
C GLY A 229 23.70 -6.53 18.99
N ILE A 230 25.02 -6.41 18.98
CA ILE A 230 25.92 -7.38 18.34
C ILE A 230 25.74 -8.79 18.91
N ALA A 231 25.67 -8.93 20.24
CA ALA A 231 25.53 -10.24 20.88
C ALA A 231 24.14 -10.89 20.65
N PRO A 232 23.01 -10.18 20.83
CA PRO A 232 21.69 -10.65 20.37
C PRO A 232 21.67 -11.10 18.91
N PHE A 233 22.22 -10.30 18.00
CA PHE A 233 22.28 -10.63 16.58
C PHE A 233 23.14 -11.85 16.30
N ALA A 234 24.31 -11.97 16.94
CA ALA A 234 25.18 -13.15 16.82
C ALA A 234 24.47 -14.45 17.24
N ARG A 235 23.64 -14.41 18.29
CA ARG A 235 22.82 -15.57 18.71
C ARG A 235 21.75 -15.95 17.68
N LEU A 236 21.14 -14.97 17.01
CA LEU A 236 20.23 -15.25 15.89
C LEU A 236 20.99 -15.92 14.73
N VAL A 237 22.17 -15.41 14.38
CA VAL A 237 23.02 -15.99 13.34
C VAL A 237 23.39 -17.43 13.69
N GLU A 238 23.88 -17.69 14.91
CA GLU A 238 24.19 -19.03 15.40
C GLU A 238 22.97 -19.97 15.33
N GLN A 239 21.80 -19.51 15.77
CA GLN A 239 20.55 -20.27 15.69
C GLN A 239 20.18 -20.70 14.26
N VAL A 240 20.50 -19.88 13.26
CA VAL A 240 20.24 -20.19 11.84
C VAL A 240 21.36 -21.07 11.28
N MET A 241 22.61 -20.65 11.42
CA MET A 241 23.77 -21.29 10.79
C MET A 241 24.07 -22.69 11.37
N THR A 242 23.56 -23.03 12.55
CA THR A 242 23.68 -24.38 13.13
C THR A 242 22.58 -25.36 12.70
N ARG A 243 21.61 -24.91 11.88
CA ARG A 243 20.48 -25.74 11.44
C ARG A 243 20.57 -26.06 9.95
N GLU A 244 20.15 -27.26 9.58
CA GLU A 244 19.97 -27.61 8.16
C GLU A 244 18.84 -26.79 7.53
N PRO A 245 18.98 -26.38 6.26
CA PRO A 245 20.08 -26.70 5.33
C PRO A 245 21.31 -25.79 5.45
N TYR A 246 21.28 -24.75 6.30
CA TYR A 246 22.31 -23.72 6.38
C TYR A 246 23.63 -24.21 6.98
N ALA A 247 23.57 -25.20 7.87
CA ALA A 247 24.74 -25.80 8.50
C ALA A 247 25.66 -26.52 7.50
N SER A 248 25.08 -27.12 6.46
CA SER A 248 25.82 -27.82 5.40
C SER A 248 25.96 -27.00 4.10
N ALA A 249 25.40 -25.79 4.07
CA ALA A 249 25.45 -24.90 2.91
C ALA A 249 26.88 -24.51 2.54
N SER A 250 27.18 -24.48 1.24
CA SER A 250 28.45 -23.91 0.76
C SER A 250 28.52 -22.41 1.02
N ARG A 251 27.38 -21.71 0.97
CA ARG A 251 27.30 -20.27 1.27
C ARG A 251 25.91 -19.83 1.73
N VAL A 252 25.88 -18.90 2.68
CA VAL A 252 24.66 -18.25 3.15
C VAL A 252 24.84 -16.73 3.11
N PHE A 253 24.09 -16.06 2.24
CA PHE A 253 24.07 -14.60 2.17
C PHE A 253 23.16 -14.02 3.24
N TRP A 254 23.64 -13.03 3.98
CA TRP A 254 22.90 -12.31 5.02
C TRP A 254 22.67 -10.86 4.58
N ILE A 255 21.49 -10.60 4.04
CA ILE A 255 21.03 -9.27 3.69
C ILE A 255 20.55 -8.56 4.96
N VAL A 256 21.17 -7.44 5.28
CA VAL A 256 20.92 -6.68 6.51
C VAL A 256 20.88 -5.18 6.21
N ASP A 257 20.25 -4.41 7.10
CA ASP A 257 20.31 -2.95 7.04
C ASP A 257 21.63 -2.39 7.61
N ASN A 258 21.73 -1.10 7.94
CA ASN A 258 22.95 -0.50 8.52
C ASN A 258 22.81 -0.22 10.04
N GLY A 259 21.95 -0.99 10.71
CA GLY A 259 21.74 -1.05 12.15
C GLY A 259 23.04 -1.31 12.93
N SER A 260 23.09 -0.90 14.19
CA SER A 260 24.33 -0.91 14.99
C SER A 260 24.90 -2.30 15.23
N SER A 261 24.06 -3.33 15.26
CA SER A 261 24.40 -4.75 15.44
C SER A 261 25.22 -5.31 14.26
N HIS A 262 24.95 -4.87 13.04
CA HIS A 262 25.54 -5.39 11.80
C HIS A 262 26.03 -4.28 10.87
N ARG A 263 26.55 -3.18 11.42
CA ARG A 263 27.04 -2.05 10.61
C ARG A 263 28.42 -2.28 10.00
N GLY A 264 28.53 -2.07 8.69
CA GLY A 264 29.79 -1.83 7.98
C GLY A 264 30.81 -2.97 8.07
N GLN A 265 32.08 -2.65 7.79
CA GLN A 265 33.16 -3.64 7.66
C GLN A 265 33.34 -4.50 8.91
N ALA A 266 33.26 -3.91 10.11
CA ALA A 266 33.40 -4.64 11.36
C ALA A 266 32.36 -5.76 11.53
N SER A 267 31.16 -5.62 10.96
CA SER A 267 30.16 -6.69 10.97
C SER A 267 30.52 -7.83 10.02
N ILE A 268 31.06 -7.50 8.84
CA ILE A 268 31.53 -8.47 7.83
C ILE A 268 32.66 -9.30 8.43
N ASP A 269 33.66 -8.65 9.03
CA ASP A 269 34.83 -9.32 9.60
C ASP A 269 34.42 -10.28 10.72
N ARG A 270 33.53 -9.85 11.62
CA ARG A 270 33.00 -10.71 12.70
C ARG A 270 32.21 -11.90 12.15
N MET A 271 31.36 -11.68 11.14
CA MET A 271 30.57 -12.75 10.54
C MET A 271 31.49 -13.78 9.88
N ALA A 272 32.43 -13.34 9.05
CA ALA A 272 33.36 -14.23 8.35
C ALA A 272 34.27 -15.00 9.32
N ALA A 273 34.68 -14.39 10.44
CA ALA A 273 35.47 -15.06 11.47
C ALA A 273 34.69 -16.17 12.20
N ALA A 274 33.40 -15.96 12.46
CA ALA A 274 32.56 -16.93 13.16
C ALA A 274 31.99 -18.01 12.22
N TRP A 275 31.63 -17.62 11.00
CA TRP A 275 30.94 -18.45 10.01
C TRP A 275 31.55 -18.22 8.62
N PRO A 276 32.58 -18.99 8.23
CA PRO A 276 33.28 -18.81 6.95
C PRO A 276 32.38 -18.95 5.71
N THR A 277 31.24 -19.64 5.83
CA THR A 277 30.23 -19.79 4.76
C THR A 277 29.22 -18.64 4.74
N ALA A 278 29.22 -17.73 5.72
CA ALA A 278 28.29 -16.61 5.79
C ALA A 278 28.87 -15.34 5.15
N THR A 279 28.09 -14.71 4.26
CA THR A 279 28.48 -13.45 3.58
C THR A 279 27.45 -12.36 3.88
N ILE A 280 27.85 -11.30 4.59
CA ILE A 280 26.97 -10.14 4.81
C ILE A 280 26.86 -9.30 3.53
N VAL A 281 25.63 -8.86 3.24
CA VAL A 281 25.30 -7.92 2.17
C VAL A 281 24.45 -6.79 2.75
N HIS A 282 25.03 -5.60 2.88
CA HIS A 282 24.28 -4.44 3.38
C HIS A 282 23.36 -3.87 2.30
N THR A 283 22.11 -3.59 2.67
CA THR A 283 21.25 -2.71 1.88
C THR A 283 21.86 -1.29 1.82
N PRO A 284 21.50 -0.48 0.81
CA PRO A 284 21.91 0.93 0.77
C PRO A 284 21.49 1.70 2.02
N LEU A 285 22.21 2.77 2.36
CA LEU A 285 21.82 3.66 3.46
C LEU A 285 20.41 4.22 3.24
N HIS A 286 19.57 4.14 4.27
CA HIS A 286 18.16 4.54 4.26
C HIS A 286 17.28 3.77 3.26
N ALA A 287 17.67 2.53 2.92
CA ALA A 287 16.90 1.64 2.04
C ALA A 287 16.39 0.38 2.76
N SER A 288 16.01 0.48 4.04
CA SER A 288 15.43 -0.66 4.78
C SER A 288 14.18 -1.24 4.10
N TRP A 289 13.46 -0.44 3.30
CA TRP A 289 12.36 -0.91 2.46
C TRP A 289 12.75 -1.99 1.44
N LEU A 290 14.04 -2.12 1.12
CA LEU A 290 14.58 -3.18 0.25
C LEU A 290 14.79 -4.49 1.03
N ASN A 291 14.89 -4.45 2.36
CA ASN A 291 15.10 -5.62 3.21
C ASN A 291 13.79 -6.39 3.39
N GLN A 292 13.63 -7.58 2.77
CA GLN A 292 12.36 -8.32 2.77
C GLN A 292 11.83 -8.71 4.16
N VAL A 293 12.70 -8.87 5.17
CA VAL A 293 12.28 -9.13 6.55
C VAL A 293 11.37 -8.04 7.13
N GLU A 294 11.44 -6.80 6.62
CA GLU A 294 10.52 -5.71 6.99
C GLU A 294 9.06 -6.02 6.58
N ILE A 295 8.86 -6.80 5.50
CA ILE A 295 7.53 -7.29 5.13
C ILE A 295 7.02 -8.24 6.22
N TYR A 296 7.86 -9.15 6.72
CA TYR A 296 7.51 -10.05 7.80
C TYR A 296 7.23 -9.28 9.10
N PHE A 297 8.03 -8.26 9.45
CA PHE A 297 7.72 -7.40 10.60
C PHE A 297 6.41 -6.65 10.47
N SER A 298 6.01 -6.24 9.26
CA SER A 298 4.67 -5.72 9.02
C SER A 298 3.58 -6.77 9.29
N VAL A 299 3.82 -8.05 8.96
CA VAL A 299 2.91 -9.15 9.29
C VAL A 299 2.80 -9.33 10.80
N VAL A 300 3.94 -9.44 11.51
CA VAL A 300 4.00 -9.54 12.98
C VAL A 300 3.28 -8.37 13.64
N GLN A 301 3.53 -7.14 13.18
CA GLN A 301 2.86 -5.96 13.71
C GLN A 301 1.34 -6.08 13.59
N ARG A 302 0.82 -6.52 12.43
CA ARG A 302 -0.62 -6.57 12.16
C ARG A 302 -1.32 -7.78 12.78
N LYS A 303 -0.61 -8.91 12.94
CA LYS A 303 -1.21 -10.20 13.33
C LYS A 303 -0.94 -10.59 14.78
N VAL A 304 0.12 -10.06 15.38
CA VAL A 304 0.56 -10.43 16.74
C VAL A 304 0.49 -9.23 17.66
N VAL A 305 1.09 -8.10 17.26
CA VAL A 305 1.27 -6.91 18.13
C VAL A 305 0.08 -5.95 18.06
N THR A 306 -0.87 -6.14 17.13
CA THR A 306 -2.05 -5.27 16.98
C THR A 306 -3.35 -6.06 17.17
N PRO A 307 -4.21 -5.71 18.14
CA PRO A 307 -3.99 -4.69 19.17
C PRO A 307 -2.87 -5.09 20.15
N ASN A 308 -2.16 -4.09 20.69
CA ASN A 308 -1.12 -4.32 21.68
C ASN A 308 -1.77 -4.45 23.06
N ASP A 309 -1.97 -5.70 23.47
CA ASP A 309 -2.49 -6.14 24.76
C ASP A 309 -1.80 -7.45 25.16
N PHE A 310 -0.95 -7.36 26.18
CA PHE A 310 -0.14 -8.46 26.71
C PHE A 310 -0.06 -8.36 28.23
N HIS A 311 -0.06 -9.50 28.91
CA HIS A 311 0.04 -9.54 30.37
C HIS A 311 1.42 -9.11 30.87
N ASP A 312 2.48 -9.54 30.19
CA ASP A 312 3.89 -9.27 30.52
C ASP A 312 4.79 -9.56 29.30
N LEU A 313 6.11 -9.52 29.50
CA LEU A 313 7.09 -9.82 28.45
C LEU A 313 7.09 -11.29 28.03
N ALA A 314 6.78 -12.22 28.93
CA ALA A 314 6.75 -13.65 28.61
C ALA A 314 5.56 -13.99 27.70
N ASP A 315 4.40 -13.35 27.88
CA ASP A 315 3.27 -13.47 26.96
C ASP A 315 3.63 -12.97 25.54
N ILE A 316 4.42 -11.88 25.43
CA ILE A 316 4.93 -11.41 24.13
C ILE A 316 5.81 -12.48 23.48
N GLU A 317 6.80 -12.98 24.23
CA GLU A 317 7.76 -13.97 23.74
C GLU A 317 7.04 -15.25 23.29
N ASN A 318 6.21 -15.81 24.15
CA ASN A 318 5.41 -17.00 23.84
C ASN A 318 4.51 -16.81 22.61
N ARG A 319 3.87 -15.64 22.47
CA ARG A 319 3.01 -15.37 21.31
C ARG A 319 3.80 -15.19 20.03
N LEU A 320 4.98 -14.57 20.08
CA LEU A 320 5.86 -14.43 18.93
C LEU A 320 6.44 -15.77 18.49
N ASP A 321 6.85 -16.62 19.42
CA ASP A 321 7.37 -17.95 19.14
C ASP A 321 6.27 -18.86 18.57
N ALA A 322 5.09 -18.89 19.18
CA ALA A 322 3.95 -19.65 18.66
C ALA A 322 3.50 -19.14 17.28
N PHE A 323 3.55 -17.82 17.04
CA PHE A 323 3.24 -17.26 15.73
C PHE A 323 4.30 -17.61 14.69
N HIS A 324 5.58 -17.63 15.07
CA HIS A 324 6.68 -18.04 14.20
C HIS A 324 6.50 -19.49 13.74
N ASP A 325 6.19 -20.42 14.64
CA ASP A 325 5.89 -21.82 14.29
C ASP A 325 4.66 -21.91 13.37
N HIS A 326 3.59 -21.20 13.71
CA HIS A 326 2.36 -21.15 12.91
C HIS A 326 2.60 -20.59 11.50
N TYR A 327 3.37 -19.51 11.38
CA TYR A 327 3.70 -18.87 10.10
C TYR A 327 4.50 -19.83 9.21
N ASN A 328 5.46 -20.55 9.78
CA ASN A 328 6.33 -21.46 9.04
C ASN A 328 5.61 -22.68 8.45
N LEU A 329 4.45 -23.09 8.99
CA LEU A 329 3.63 -24.18 8.42
C LEU A 329 3.12 -23.87 7.01
N ALA A 330 2.83 -22.60 6.74
CA ALA A 330 2.29 -22.14 5.46
C ALA A 330 3.25 -21.20 4.71
N ALA A 331 4.51 -21.15 5.15
CA ALA A 331 5.51 -20.26 4.59
C ALA A 331 5.68 -20.48 3.07
N ARG A 332 5.71 -19.34 2.37
CA ARG A 332 5.96 -19.23 0.94
C ARG A 332 6.79 -17.97 0.74
N PRO A 333 7.67 -17.94 -0.27
CA PRO A 333 8.42 -16.74 -0.63
C PRO A 333 7.48 -15.56 -0.85
N PHE A 334 7.91 -14.37 -0.46
CA PHE A 334 7.17 -13.19 -0.84
C PHE A 334 7.22 -13.01 -2.36
N ASN A 335 6.07 -12.65 -2.94
CA ASN A 335 6.01 -12.23 -4.34
C ASN A 335 6.64 -10.84 -4.47
N TRP A 336 7.97 -10.82 -4.48
CA TRP A 336 8.77 -9.61 -4.59
C TRP A 336 8.68 -9.05 -6.02
N ARG A 337 8.16 -7.83 -6.15
CA ARG A 337 7.88 -7.21 -7.46
C ARG A 337 8.85 -6.10 -7.85
N TYR A 338 9.69 -5.65 -6.93
CA TYR A 338 10.61 -4.55 -7.20
C TYR A 338 11.89 -5.10 -7.82
N THR A 339 12.07 -4.86 -9.12
CA THR A 339 13.17 -5.42 -9.92
C THR A 339 14.24 -4.37 -10.21
N LYS A 340 15.35 -4.78 -10.82
CA LYS A 340 16.38 -3.86 -11.33
C LYS A 340 15.81 -2.81 -12.28
N LYS A 341 14.84 -3.20 -13.12
CA LYS A 341 14.12 -2.27 -14.01
C LYS A 341 13.35 -1.20 -13.21
N ASP A 342 12.75 -1.58 -12.09
CA ASP A 342 12.03 -0.64 -11.22
C ASP A 342 13.00 0.29 -10.46
N LEU A 343 14.17 -0.22 -10.10
CA LEU A 343 15.28 0.57 -9.56
C LEU A 343 15.73 1.63 -10.57
N ASP A 344 16.01 1.25 -11.82
CA ASP A 344 16.40 2.18 -12.89
C ASP A 344 15.35 3.27 -13.11
N ALA A 345 14.07 2.87 -13.18
CA ALA A 345 12.97 3.80 -13.32
C ALA A 345 12.87 4.76 -12.12
N THR A 346 13.13 4.26 -10.90
CA THR A 346 13.14 5.06 -9.68
C THR A 346 14.27 6.09 -9.71
N LEU A 347 15.49 5.68 -10.06
CA LEU A 347 16.65 6.56 -10.15
C LEU A 347 16.46 7.65 -11.22
N LYS A 348 15.91 7.29 -12.38
CA LYS A 348 15.60 8.25 -13.45
C LYS A 348 14.57 9.31 -13.00
N ARG A 349 13.53 8.89 -12.27
CA ARG A 349 12.54 9.81 -11.70
C ARG A 349 13.15 10.73 -10.64
N LEU A 350 14.01 10.21 -9.78
CA LEU A 350 14.69 11.00 -8.75
C LEU A 350 15.58 12.08 -9.36
N ALA A 351 16.33 11.76 -10.42
CA ALA A 351 17.14 12.75 -11.14
C ALA A 351 16.32 13.91 -11.71
N THR A 352 15.04 13.69 -12.04
CA THR A 352 14.13 14.73 -12.54
C THR A 352 13.65 15.69 -11.43
N HIS A 353 13.71 15.26 -10.17
CA HIS A 353 13.24 16.02 -8.99
C HIS A 353 14.38 16.32 -8.02
N ALA A 354 15.63 16.16 -8.45
CA ALA A 354 16.78 16.55 -7.65
C ALA A 354 16.70 18.07 -7.42
N PRO A 355 16.81 18.55 -6.16
CA PRO A 355 16.84 19.97 -5.92
C PRO A 355 17.98 20.59 -6.72
N VAL A 356 17.71 21.70 -7.42
CA VAL A 356 18.76 22.53 -8.01
C VAL A 356 19.71 22.86 -6.86
N PRO A 357 21.04 22.62 -6.99
CA PRO A 357 21.97 22.94 -5.92
C PRO A 357 21.79 24.41 -5.55
N THR A 358 21.40 24.68 -4.30
CA THR A 358 21.45 26.03 -3.77
C THR A 358 22.91 26.44 -3.82
N ALA A 359 23.23 27.42 -4.67
CA ALA A 359 24.55 28.03 -4.67
C ALA A 359 24.83 28.54 -3.25
N VAL A 360 25.92 28.04 -2.67
CA VAL A 360 26.40 28.42 -1.32
C VAL A 360 26.90 29.85 -1.36
#